data_AF-A0A2P2M6P9-F1
#
_entry.id   AF-A0A2P2M6P9-F1
#
_cell.length_a   1.000
_cell.length_b   1.000
_cell.length_c   1.000
_cell.angle_alpha   90.00
_cell.angle_beta   90.00
_cell.angle_gamma   90.00
#
_symmetry.space_group_name_H-M   'P 1'
#
loop_
_entity.id
_entity.type
_entity.pdbx_description
1 polymer ?
#
loop_
_entity_poly.entity_id
_entity_poly.type
_entity_poly.pdbx_seq_one_letter_code
_entity_poly.pdbx_strand_id
1 'polypeptide(L)'
;MCWLTCYSPRYYWFHLLKSTLCFMLFMQEKKLLLERNGPHVARISVFETNRISRNNLVGFCEIDLIEYLTQDSDSDFEIFDLHDPSSPELIEGKISLSCSIEDPMETEKSFARRILSIVDYNEDGHLSLSEFSALIKAFGNQVATDKKEELFKAADKNGDGLVSVDELAYLLAFQQEKEPLMNCCPVCGESLELSDKLNTVVHLTLCFDEGTGNQVMTGGFLTDKQASYGWMFKLSEWAHFASYDVGLNFGASASHILVFDRKTKRLVEELIDGKIVLSMRAIYQSKIGLRLMDRGAKELLQSISEKQGKKMNSLESAKDIPKFVEFFKDQINLAEVKYPLEHFKTFNEFFIRELKPGARPISVMERDDIAICAADSRLTAFKSVQDSLRFWIKGRKFSIQGLLGNEICSSTFLDGTLIIFRLAPQDYHRFHFPVTGTIEQFVNVPGCLYTVNPVAVNSEYCNVFTENKRVVSIISTADFGKVAFVAIGATMVGSITFLKEEGDHGKKGDELGYFSFGGSTVICVFEKDVIEIDEDILANSARSLETLVSVGMTLGVAKKKRSEGISRDLEDCKLED
;
A
#
# COMPACT_ATOMS: atom_id res chain seq x y z
N MET A 1 -28.09 -2.13 10.41
CA MET A 1 -28.12 -0.65 10.30
C MET A 1 -26.79 -0.14 10.83
N CYS A 2 -25.80 -0.01 9.95
CA CYS A 2 -24.55 0.70 10.25
C CYS A 2 -24.83 2.15 9.90
N TRP A 3 -24.82 3.05 10.89
CA TRP A 3 -24.97 4.47 10.63
C TRP A 3 -23.72 4.95 9.89
N LEU A 4 -23.89 5.28 8.62
CA LEU A 4 -22.87 5.84 7.73
C LEU A 4 -22.96 7.36 7.88
N THR A 5 -21.95 7.98 8.47
CA THR A 5 -21.92 9.44 8.62
C THR A 5 -20.75 9.99 7.83
N CYS A 6 -21.04 10.83 6.84
CA CYS A 6 -20.03 11.61 6.16
C CYS A 6 -19.67 12.80 7.05
N TYR A 7 -18.40 12.91 7.42
CA TYR A 7 -17.87 13.87 8.39
C TYR A 7 -17.20 15.03 7.67
N SER A 8 -17.57 16.28 7.94
CA SER A 8 -17.01 17.47 7.27
C SER A 8 -16.41 18.52 8.22
N PRO A 9 -15.10 18.47 8.54
CA PRO A 9 -14.37 19.47 9.29
C PRO A 9 -14.19 20.74 8.48
N ARG A 10 -14.58 21.89 9.05
CA ARG A 10 -14.17 23.21 8.56
C ARG A 10 -13.37 23.93 9.63
N TYR A 11 -12.31 24.61 9.20
CA TYR A 11 -11.38 25.31 10.06
C TYR A 11 -11.68 26.81 10.03
N TYR A 12 -11.91 27.38 11.21
CA TYR A 12 -12.11 28.80 11.40
C TYR A 12 -11.04 29.32 12.36
N TRP A 13 -10.06 30.05 11.83
CA TRP A 13 -9.07 30.86 12.57
C TRP A 13 -7.91 30.10 13.25
N PHE A 14 -6.75 30.76 13.24
CA PHE A 14 -5.52 30.36 13.92
C PHE A 14 -4.94 31.57 14.65
N HIS A 15 -4.73 31.46 15.96
CA HIS A 15 -4.07 32.48 16.78
C HIS A 15 -2.82 31.90 17.46
N LEU A 16 -1.66 32.46 17.11
CA LEU A 16 -0.39 32.23 17.81
C LEU A 16 -0.32 33.14 19.05
N LEU A 17 -0.08 32.58 20.23
CA LEU A 17 0.08 33.35 21.46
C LEU A 17 1.30 34.29 21.46
N LYS A 18 2.29 34.04 20.58
CA LYS A 18 3.57 34.78 20.52
C LYS A 18 3.65 35.84 19.41
N SER A 19 2.62 36.03 18.58
CA SER A 19 2.66 36.90 17.40
C SER A 19 1.48 37.87 17.38
N THR A 20 1.75 39.18 17.25
CA THR A 20 0.73 40.22 17.01
C THR A 20 0.13 40.17 15.60
N LEU A 21 0.57 39.24 14.74
CA LEU A 21 -0.02 38.99 13.42
C LEU A 21 -1.06 37.87 13.49
N CYS A 22 -2.31 38.23 13.17
CA CYS A 22 -3.40 37.32 12.83
C CYS A 22 -3.15 36.80 11.39
N PHE A 23 -2.86 35.50 11.22
CA PHE A 23 -2.69 34.92 9.89
C PHE A 23 -4.05 34.51 9.30
N MET A 24 -4.20 34.80 8.01
CA MET A 24 -5.45 34.86 7.24
C MET A 24 -6.14 33.50 7.05
N LEU A 25 -7.49 33.53 7.00
CA LEU A 25 -8.41 32.42 6.74
C LEU A 25 -7.91 31.42 5.69
N PHE A 26 -7.86 30.14 6.06
CA PHE A 26 -7.82 29.03 5.11
C PHE A 26 -9.03 28.12 5.41
N MET A 27 -10.13 28.32 4.68
CA MET A 27 -11.27 27.40 4.75
C MET A 27 -10.95 26.17 3.90
N GLN A 28 -10.66 25.05 4.54
CA GLN A 28 -10.52 23.77 3.87
C GLN A 28 -11.56 22.81 4.45
N GLU A 29 -12.40 22.24 3.59
CA GLU A 29 -13.38 21.21 3.95
C GLU A 29 -12.80 19.85 3.58
N LYS A 30 -12.93 18.85 4.45
CA LYS A 30 -12.47 17.48 4.19
C LYS A 30 -13.57 16.51 4.58
N LYS A 31 -14.05 15.67 3.66
CA LYS A 31 -15.05 14.66 3.99
C LYS A 31 -14.43 13.30 4.33
N LEU A 32 -14.80 12.70 5.46
CA LEU A 32 -14.30 11.39 5.93
C LEU A 32 -15.46 10.42 6.21
N LEU A 33 -15.19 9.13 6.07
CA LEU A 33 -16.10 8.06 6.43
C LEU A 33 -15.74 7.50 7.81
N LEU A 34 -16.69 7.52 8.74
CA LEU A 34 -16.52 6.99 10.09
C LEU A 34 -17.21 5.63 10.25
N GLU A 35 -16.43 4.61 10.60
CA GLU A 35 -16.94 3.28 10.95
C GLU A 35 -17.10 3.14 12.46
N ARG A 36 -18.15 2.42 12.90
CA ARG A 36 -18.45 2.22 14.33
C ARG A 36 -17.30 1.60 15.14
N ASN A 37 -16.50 0.74 14.52
CA ASN A 37 -15.35 0.08 15.14
C ASN A 37 -14.02 0.50 14.46
N GLY A 38 -14.05 1.57 13.67
CA GLY A 38 -12.90 2.06 12.93
C GLY A 38 -12.03 3.03 13.73
N PRO A 39 -10.96 3.54 13.10
CA PRO A 39 -10.17 4.64 13.64
C PRO A 39 -11.07 5.87 13.88
N HIS A 40 -11.04 6.40 15.10
CA HIS A 40 -11.87 7.52 15.54
C HIS A 40 -11.06 8.72 16.01
N VAL A 41 -9.73 8.60 16.17
CA VAL A 41 -8.86 9.72 16.55
C VAL A 41 -8.30 10.40 15.30
N ALA A 42 -8.60 11.68 15.14
CA ALA A 42 -8.03 12.55 14.11
C ALA A 42 -6.94 13.44 14.69
N ARG A 43 -5.76 13.47 14.06
CA ARG A 43 -4.67 14.39 14.38
C ARG A 43 -4.62 15.50 13.35
N ILE A 44 -4.68 16.74 13.81
CA ILE A 44 -4.63 17.94 12.98
C ILE A 44 -3.33 18.68 13.28
N SER A 45 -2.49 18.82 12.26
CA SER A 45 -1.15 19.43 12.37
C SER A 45 -1.12 20.76 11.61
N VAL A 46 -0.64 21.83 12.26
CA VAL A 46 -0.50 23.18 11.67
C VAL A 46 0.96 23.48 11.36
N PHE A 47 1.24 23.90 10.13
CA PHE A 47 2.59 24.18 9.66
C PHE A 47 2.79 25.66 9.29
N GLU A 48 3.95 26.23 9.62
CA GLU A 48 4.38 27.54 9.17
C GLU A 48 4.91 27.41 7.74
N THR A 49 4.15 27.92 6.78
CA THR A 49 4.53 27.87 5.36
C THR A 49 5.74 28.74 5.05
N ASN A 50 6.85 28.11 4.68
CA ASN A 50 8.06 28.79 4.22
C ASN A 50 8.15 28.79 2.70
N ARG A 51 8.62 29.90 2.12
CA ARG A 51 8.68 30.05 0.66
C ARG A 51 9.84 29.29 -0.02
N ILE A 52 10.90 29.01 0.74
CA ILE A 52 12.21 28.54 0.20
C ILE A 52 12.72 27.30 0.97
N SER A 53 12.20 27.02 2.16
CA SER A 53 12.63 25.93 3.05
C SER A 53 11.46 25.01 3.43
N ARG A 54 11.77 23.91 4.15
CA ARG A 54 10.77 23.04 4.76
C ARG A 54 9.88 23.87 5.70
N ASN A 55 8.57 23.63 5.65
CA ASN A 55 7.63 24.22 6.60
C ASN A 55 7.86 23.57 7.97
N ASN A 56 7.85 24.38 9.02
CA ASN A 56 8.02 23.89 10.38
C ASN A 56 6.65 23.55 10.96
N LEU A 57 6.55 22.43 11.70
CA LEU A 57 5.34 22.13 12.46
C LEU A 57 5.26 23.14 13.62
N VAL A 58 4.16 23.89 13.66
CA VAL A 58 3.91 24.93 14.67
C VAL A 58 3.20 24.35 15.88
N GLY A 59 2.28 23.43 15.65
CA GLY A 59 1.57 22.72 16.70
C GLY A 59 0.58 21.71 16.14
N PHE A 60 0.07 20.84 16.99
CA PHE A 60 -0.93 19.83 16.61
C PHE A 60 -2.02 19.70 17.68
N CYS A 61 -3.19 19.23 17.29
CA CYS A 61 -4.23 18.75 18.21
C CYS A 61 -4.69 17.35 17.79
N GLU A 62 -5.14 16.57 18.76
CA GLU A 62 -5.74 15.25 18.55
C GLU A 62 -7.18 15.29 19.05
N ILE A 63 -8.10 14.74 18.27
CA ILE A 63 -9.54 14.84 18.50
C ILE A 63 -10.14 13.46 18.33
N ASP A 64 -10.90 13.02 19.32
CA ASP A 64 -11.77 11.87 19.18
C ASP A 64 -13.05 12.30 18.45
N LEU A 65 -13.18 11.84 17.20
CA LEU A 65 -14.30 12.17 16.31
C LEU A 65 -15.62 11.59 16.82
N ILE A 66 -15.61 10.46 17.53
CA ILE A 66 -16.83 9.89 18.09
C ILE A 66 -17.28 10.75 19.27
N GLU A 67 -16.37 11.10 20.18
CA GLU A 67 -16.67 11.96 21.32
C GLU A 67 -17.23 13.30 20.84
N TYR A 68 -16.55 13.96 19.90
CA TYR A 68 -16.96 15.24 19.30
C TYR A 68 -18.37 15.18 18.70
N LEU A 69 -18.68 14.14 17.93
CA LEU A 69 -19.99 14.00 17.27
C LEU A 69 -21.12 13.63 18.24
N THR A 70 -20.79 13.15 19.44
CA THR A 70 -21.76 12.80 20.49
C THR A 70 -21.98 13.90 21.53
N GLN A 71 -21.17 14.97 21.50
CA GLN A 71 -21.36 16.11 22.39
C GLN A 71 -22.51 16.99 21.90
N ASP A 72 -23.49 17.22 22.79
CA ASP A 72 -24.52 18.24 22.60
C ASP A 72 -23.89 19.63 22.83
N SER A 73 -23.31 20.24 21.79
CA SER A 73 -22.79 21.61 21.87
C SER A 73 -23.75 22.59 21.18
N ASP A 74 -24.01 23.73 21.85
CA ASP A 74 -24.85 24.82 21.33
C ASP A 74 -24.13 25.67 20.24
N SER A 75 -22.90 25.31 19.89
CA SER A 75 -22.03 26.06 18.97
C SER A 75 -21.63 25.24 17.75
N ASP A 76 -21.75 25.81 16.56
CA ASP A 76 -21.36 25.17 15.29
C ASP A 76 -19.86 24.83 15.20
N PHE A 77 -19.02 25.28 16.15
CA PHE A 77 -17.58 25.05 16.17
C PHE A 77 -17.05 24.94 17.61
N GLU A 78 -16.01 24.13 17.80
CA GLU A 78 -15.26 24.04 19.06
C GLU A 78 -13.82 24.51 18.87
N ILE A 79 -13.19 24.96 19.96
CA ILE A 79 -11.83 25.48 19.96
C ILE A 79 -10.91 24.49 20.64
N PHE A 80 -9.91 24.01 19.92
CA PHE A 80 -8.88 23.10 20.40
C PHE A 80 -7.57 23.84 20.62
N ASP A 81 -6.87 23.51 21.70
CA ASP A 81 -5.52 24.00 21.96
C ASP A 81 -4.52 23.23 21.08
N LEU A 82 -3.59 23.96 20.46
CA LEU A 82 -2.51 23.39 19.65
C LEU A 82 -1.28 23.21 20.53
N HIS A 83 -0.86 21.95 20.67
CA HIS A 83 0.27 21.54 21.48
C HIS A 83 1.58 21.69 20.71
N ASP A 84 2.61 22.18 21.41
CA ASP A 84 3.97 22.27 20.86
C ASP A 84 4.53 20.86 20.56
N PRO A 85 5.17 20.64 19.40
CA PRO A 85 5.75 19.34 19.05
C PRO A 85 6.89 18.87 19.96
N SER A 86 7.58 19.81 20.63
CA SER A 86 8.74 19.55 21.50
C SER A 86 8.34 19.42 22.97
N SER A 87 7.18 19.96 23.36
CA SER A 87 6.65 19.88 24.73
C SER A 87 5.11 19.84 24.71
N PRO A 88 4.47 18.67 24.86
CA PRO A 88 3.02 18.53 24.78
C PRO A 88 2.23 19.37 25.80
N GLU A 89 2.85 19.78 26.92
CA GLU A 89 2.22 20.63 27.94
C GLU A 89 2.17 22.12 27.56
N LEU A 90 2.88 22.52 26.49
CA LEU A 90 2.97 23.91 26.05
C LEU A 90 1.95 24.18 24.92
N ILE A 91 1.08 25.15 25.12
CA ILE A 91 0.06 25.57 24.14
C ILE A 91 0.64 26.70 23.27
N GLU A 92 0.84 26.44 21.98
CA GLU A 92 1.39 27.43 21.02
C GLU A 92 0.28 28.26 20.35
N GLY A 93 -0.95 27.75 20.32
CA GLY A 93 -2.09 28.47 19.74
C GLY A 93 -3.41 27.75 19.92
N LYS A 94 -4.45 28.26 19.25
CA LYS A 94 -5.79 27.65 19.22
C LYS A 94 -6.29 27.51 17.79
N ILE A 95 -7.06 26.46 17.53
CA ILE A 95 -7.72 26.17 16.25
C ILE A 95 -9.22 25.96 16.49
N SER A 96 -10.08 26.56 15.66
CA SER A 96 -11.52 26.30 15.74
C SER A 96 -11.96 25.34 14.63
N LEU A 97 -12.75 24.35 14.99
CA LEU A 97 -13.21 23.27 14.14
C LEU A 97 -14.72 23.14 14.22
N SER A 98 -15.39 23.06 13.08
CA SER A 98 -16.78 22.65 12.99
C SER A 98 -16.86 21.30 12.32
N CYS A 99 -17.65 20.36 12.84
CA CYS A 99 -17.91 19.09 12.14
C CYS A 99 -19.41 18.87 11.99
N SER A 100 -19.83 18.37 10.82
CA SER A 100 -21.21 18.00 10.55
C SER A 100 -21.32 16.59 9.98
N ILE A 101 -22.48 15.97 10.21
CA ILE A 101 -22.90 14.70 9.62
C ILE A 101 -23.74 15.01 8.38
N GLU A 102 -23.33 14.50 7.22
CA GLU A 102 -24.12 14.62 5.97
C GLU A 102 -25.15 13.50 5.86
N ASP A 103 -26.33 13.84 5.31
CA ASP A 103 -27.37 12.88 4.99
C ASP A 103 -26.92 11.95 3.84
N PRO A 104 -27.13 10.62 3.94
CA PRO A 104 -26.84 9.68 2.86
C PRO A 104 -27.45 10.06 1.50
N MET A 105 -28.66 10.61 1.48
CA MET A 105 -29.37 10.98 0.25
C MET A 105 -28.72 12.18 -0.47
N GLU A 106 -28.18 13.15 0.28
CA GLU A 106 -27.43 14.26 -0.33
C GLU A 106 -26.07 13.79 -0.87
N THR A 107 -25.47 12.79 -0.23
CA THR A 107 -24.26 12.12 -0.74
C THR A 107 -24.56 11.40 -2.07
N GLU A 108 -25.70 10.70 -2.16
CA GLU A 108 -26.16 10.02 -3.37
C GLU A 108 -26.50 10.98 -4.51
N LYS A 109 -27.13 12.13 -4.23
CA LYS A 109 -27.37 13.18 -5.24
C LYS A 109 -26.06 13.77 -5.75
N SER A 110 -25.11 14.04 -4.86
CA SER A 110 -23.76 14.50 -5.23
C SER A 110 -23.05 13.48 -6.14
N PHE A 111 -23.21 12.19 -5.84
CA PHE A 111 -22.72 11.09 -6.66
C PHE A 111 -23.39 11.03 -8.04
N ALA A 112 -24.73 11.10 -8.10
CA ALA A 112 -25.49 11.09 -9.35
C ALA A 112 -25.10 12.25 -10.27
N ARG A 113 -24.95 13.47 -9.74
CA ARG A 113 -24.47 14.64 -10.51
C ARG A 113 -23.15 14.37 -11.24
N ARG A 114 -22.23 13.65 -10.59
CA ARG A 114 -20.91 13.33 -11.14
C ARG A 114 -21.00 12.26 -12.22
N ILE A 115 -21.82 11.24 -12.00
CA ILE A 115 -22.09 10.23 -13.03
C ILE A 115 -22.64 10.91 -14.29
N LEU A 116 -23.68 11.75 -14.14
CA LEU A 116 -24.22 12.48 -15.29
C LEU A 116 -23.13 13.26 -16.02
N SER A 117 -22.28 14.00 -15.31
CA SER A 117 -21.21 14.81 -15.94
C SER A 117 -20.19 14.03 -16.76
N ILE A 118 -20.07 12.71 -16.57
CA ILE A 118 -19.11 11.86 -17.31
C ILE A 118 -19.72 11.27 -18.58
N VAL A 119 -21.03 11.00 -18.56
CA VAL A 119 -21.75 10.32 -19.67
C VAL A 119 -22.68 11.25 -20.45
N ASP A 120 -22.96 12.44 -19.95
CA ASP A 120 -23.59 13.54 -20.68
C ASP A 120 -22.55 14.13 -21.65
N TYR A 121 -22.53 13.60 -22.88
CA TYR A 121 -21.56 13.99 -23.90
C TYR A 121 -21.88 15.34 -24.53
N ASN A 122 -23.13 15.76 -24.44
CA ASN A 122 -23.62 16.98 -25.07
C ASN A 122 -23.70 18.17 -24.08
N GLU A 123 -23.47 17.90 -22.79
CA GLU A 123 -23.46 18.83 -21.66
C GLU A 123 -24.79 19.58 -21.47
N ASP A 124 -25.92 18.94 -21.82
CA ASP A 124 -27.27 19.51 -21.68
C ASP A 124 -27.86 19.35 -20.27
N GLY A 125 -27.18 18.62 -19.38
CA GLY A 125 -27.58 18.39 -17.99
C GLY A 125 -28.55 17.23 -17.80
N HIS A 126 -28.86 16.49 -18.87
CA HIS A 126 -29.75 15.34 -18.88
C HIS A 126 -29.11 14.15 -19.63
N LEU A 127 -29.66 12.95 -19.45
CA LEU A 127 -29.24 11.78 -20.24
C LEU A 127 -30.29 11.43 -21.28
N SER A 128 -29.90 11.47 -22.55
CA SER A 128 -30.65 10.83 -23.63
C SER A 128 -30.66 9.31 -23.48
N LEU A 129 -31.59 8.61 -24.16
CA LEU A 129 -31.62 7.14 -24.17
C LEU A 129 -30.29 6.51 -24.63
N SER A 130 -29.57 7.18 -25.54
CA SER A 130 -28.25 6.76 -26.00
C SER A 130 -27.17 6.87 -24.91
N GLU A 131 -27.11 8.00 -24.20
CA GLU A 131 -26.15 8.25 -23.12
C GLU A 131 -26.45 7.35 -21.91
N PHE A 132 -27.71 7.21 -21.56
CA PHE A 132 -28.16 6.28 -20.53
C PHE A 132 -27.84 4.81 -20.90
N SER A 133 -28.01 4.42 -22.16
CA SER A 133 -27.62 3.08 -22.63
C SER A 133 -26.11 2.84 -22.51
N ALA A 134 -25.29 3.86 -22.78
CA ALA A 134 -23.85 3.78 -22.60
C ALA A 134 -23.47 3.63 -21.12
N LEU A 135 -24.15 4.38 -20.24
CA LEU A 135 -24.00 4.28 -18.79
C LEU A 135 -24.33 2.88 -18.25
N ILE A 136 -25.50 2.33 -18.62
CA ILE A 136 -25.92 0.98 -18.18
C ILE A 136 -24.96 -0.10 -18.69
N LYS A 137 -24.43 0.06 -19.91
CA LYS A 137 -23.41 -0.85 -20.44
C LYS A 137 -22.10 -0.75 -19.68
N ALA A 138 -21.71 0.45 -19.25
CA ALA A 138 -20.52 0.68 -18.42
C ALA A 138 -20.66 0.07 -17.02
N PHE A 139 -21.88 0.01 -16.47
CA PHE A 139 -22.19 -0.65 -15.20
C PHE A 139 -22.07 -2.18 -15.21
N GLY A 140 -21.81 -2.78 -16.38
CA GLY A 140 -21.41 -4.19 -16.52
C GLY A 140 -22.47 -5.23 -16.13
N ASN A 141 -23.71 -4.82 -15.83
CA ASN A 141 -24.80 -5.74 -15.55
C ASN A 141 -25.51 -6.15 -16.86
N GLN A 142 -25.32 -7.41 -17.27
CA GLN A 142 -25.89 -7.96 -18.50
C GLN A 142 -27.43 -7.94 -18.48
N VAL A 143 -28.05 -8.18 -17.32
CA VAL A 143 -29.51 -8.16 -17.15
C VAL A 143 -30.07 -6.73 -17.25
N ALA A 144 -29.35 -5.75 -16.71
CA ALA A 144 -29.71 -4.34 -16.83
C ALA A 144 -29.53 -3.84 -18.28
N THR A 145 -28.53 -4.35 -18.99
CA THR A 145 -28.28 -4.04 -20.41
C THR A 145 -29.41 -4.53 -21.30
N ASP A 146 -29.96 -5.71 -21.01
CA ASP A 146 -31.10 -6.29 -21.74
C ASP A 146 -32.43 -5.58 -21.43
N LYS A 147 -32.55 -4.94 -20.26
CA LYS A 147 -33.74 -4.18 -19.81
C LYS A 147 -33.60 -2.65 -19.86
N LYS A 148 -32.60 -2.13 -20.58
CA LYS A 148 -32.25 -0.69 -20.59
C LYS A 148 -33.42 0.25 -20.93
N GLU A 149 -34.34 -0.15 -21.81
CA GLU A 149 -35.51 0.67 -22.18
C GLU A 149 -36.56 0.73 -21.07
N GLU A 150 -36.70 -0.34 -20.29
CA GLU A 150 -37.58 -0.37 -19.11
C GLU A 150 -36.96 0.45 -17.96
N LEU A 151 -35.64 0.35 -17.78
CA LEU A 151 -34.90 1.13 -16.79
C LEU A 151 -34.92 2.63 -17.11
N PHE A 152 -34.79 3.01 -18.37
CA PHE A 152 -34.91 4.39 -18.81
C PHE A 152 -36.30 4.95 -18.49
N LYS A 153 -37.37 4.22 -18.83
CA LYS A 153 -38.75 4.61 -18.47
C LYS A 153 -39.01 4.64 -16.96
N ALA A 154 -38.29 3.83 -16.18
CA ALA A 154 -38.41 3.84 -14.72
C ALA A 154 -37.69 5.03 -14.08
N ALA A 155 -36.62 5.49 -14.72
CA ALA A 155 -35.82 6.65 -14.34
C ALA A 155 -36.50 7.97 -14.73
N ASP A 156 -36.97 8.10 -15.97
CA ASP A 156 -37.74 9.24 -16.49
C ASP A 156 -39.12 9.31 -15.80
N LYS A 157 -39.20 10.06 -14.70
CA LYS A 157 -40.41 10.16 -13.87
C LYS A 157 -41.41 11.16 -14.44
N ASN A 158 -40.90 12.21 -15.08
CA ASN A 158 -41.73 13.28 -15.62
C ASN A 158 -42.21 12.98 -17.06
N GLY A 159 -41.66 11.96 -17.72
CA GLY A 159 -42.04 11.47 -19.04
C GLY A 159 -41.56 12.37 -20.18
N ASP A 160 -40.51 13.17 -19.97
CA ASP A 160 -39.99 14.12 -20.96
C ASP A 160 -39.04 13.48 -21.98
N GLY A 161 -38.73 12.18 -21.80
CA GLY A 161 -37.83 11.43 -22.68
C GLY A 161 -36.35 11.66 -22.39
N LEU A 162 -36.03 12.30 -21.27
CA LEU A 162 -34.68 12.54 -20.76
C LEU A 162 -34.60 12.07 -19.30
N VAL A 163 -33.38 11.89 -18.77
CA VAL A 163 -33.19 11.56 -17.35
C VAL A 163 -32.35 12.65 -16.69
N SER A 164 -32.96 13.36 -15.75
CA SER A 164 -32.28 14.40 -14.95
C SER A 164 -31.44 13.81 -13.80
N VAL A 165 -30.65 14.68 -13.15
CA VAL A 165 -29.89 14.37 -11.95
C VAL A 165 -30.74 13.76 -10.84
N ASP A 166 -31.87 14.38 -10.54
CA ASP A 166 -32.71 13.96 -9.41
C ASP A 166 -33.39 12.61 -9.72
N GLU A 167 -33.72 12.37 -10.98
CA GLU A 167 -34.27 11.10 -11.47
C GLU A 167 -33.23 9.98 -11.44
N LEU A 168 -31.99 10.25 -11.85
CA LEU A 168 -30.91 9.28 -11.75
C LEU A 168 -30.55 8.97 -10.29
N ALA A 169 -30.47 9.99 -9.43
CA ALA A 169 -30.23 9.81 -8.00
C ALA A 169 -31.32 8.93 -7.37
N TYR A 170 -32.59 9.20 -7.68
CA TYR A 170 -33.71 8.40 -7.21
C TYR A 170 -33.64 6.95 -7.71
N LEU A 171 -33.28 6.73 -8.98
CA LEU A 171 -33.10 5.39 -9.54
C LEU A 171 -32.00 4.61 -8.81
N LEU A 172 -30.85 5.25 -8.57
CA LEU A 172 -29.71 4.64 -7.87
C LEU A 172 -30.02 4.33 -6.41
N ALA A 173 -30.78 5.19 -5.73
CA ALA A 173 -31.22 4.99 -4.35
C ALA A 173 -32.25 3.84 -4.22
N PHE A 174 -33.29 3.84 -5.09
CA PHE A 174 -34.41 2.90 -5.00
C PHE A 174 -34.08 1.47 -5.44
N GLN A 175 -33.14 1.29 -6.39
CA GLN A 175 -32.76 -0.05 -6.85
C GLN A 175 -31.79 -0.80 -5.93
N GLN A 176 -31.11 -0.12 -4.99
CA GLN A 176 -30.31 -0.79 -3.95
C GLN A 176 -31.13 -1.74 -3.04
N GLU A 177 -32.46 -1.66 -3.06
CA GLU A 177 -33.35 -2.48 -2.23
C GLU A 177 -33.92 -3.74 -2.91
N LYS A 178 -33.87 -3.87 -4.25
CA LYS A 178 -34.51 -5.01 -4.96
C LYS A 178 -33.60 -5.77 -5.93
N GLU A 179 -32.84 -5.10 -6.81
CA GLU A 179 -31.82 -5.71 -7.69
C GLU A 179 -30.80 -4.62 -8.09
N PRO A 180 -29.49 -4.90 -8.07
CA PRO A 180 -28.46 -3.88 -8.28
C PRO A 180 -28.25 -3.54 -9.77
N LEU A 181 -28.26 -2.25 -10.09
CA LEU A 181 -27.96 -1.73 -11.44
C LEU A 181 -26.49 -1.86 -11.81
N MET A 182 -25.59 -1.85 -10.82
CA MET A 182 -24.15 -1.89 -11.00
C MET A 182 -23.61 -3.22 -10.50
N ASN A 183 -23.16 -4.06 -11.42
CA ASN A 183 -22.33 -5.23 -11.11
C ASN A 183 -20.85 -4.95 -11.36
N CYS A 184 -20.56 -3.86 -12.08
CA CYS A 184 -19.22 -3.35 -12.29
C CYS A 184 -19.16 -1.84 -12.07
N CYS A 185 -18.00 -1.34 -11.69
CA CYS A 185 -17.71 0.08 -11.62
C CYS A 185 -17.66 0.69 -13.03
N PRO A 186 -18.41 1.76 -13.33
CA PRO A 186 -18.43 2.44 -14.64
C PRO A 186 -17.08 3.05 -15.05
N VAL A 187 -16.25 3.43 -14.08
CA VAL A 187 -15.00 4.14 -14.32
C VAL A 187 -13.86 3.16 -14.61
N CYS A 188 -13.75 2.09 -13.81
CA CYS A 188 -12.62 1.15 -13.90
C CYS A 188 -12.99 -0.28 -14.32
N GLY A 189 -14.28 -0.62 -14.42
CA GLY A 189 -14.75 -1.92 -14.89
C GLY A 189 -14.67 -3.08 -13.88
N GLU A 190 -14.19 -2.85 -12.65
CA GLU A 190 -14.12 -3.87 -11.58
C GLU A 190 -15.52 -4.36 -11.16
N SER A 191 -15.65 -5.65 -10.84
CA SER A 191 -16.93 -6.21 -10.38
C SER A 191 -17.21 -5.83 -8.92
N LEU A 192 -18.41 -5.31 -8.66
CA LEU A 192 -18.85 -4.83 -7.35
C LEU A 192 -19.52 -5.99 -6.57
N GLU A 193 -18.94 -6.36 -5.43
CA GLU A 193 -19.53 -7.37 -4.55
C GLU A 193 -20.69 -6.79 -3.73
N LEU A 194 -21.90 -7.26 -4.00
CA LEU A 194 -23.15 -6.75 -3.43
C LEU A 194 -23.31 -6.97 -1.93
N SER A 195 -22.60 -7.96 -1.39
CA SER A 195 -22.53 -8.23 0.05
C SER A 195 -21.73 -7.17 0.81
N ASP A 196 -20.84 -6.44 0.13
CA ASP A 196 -19.95 -5.44 0.73
C ASP A 196 -20.27 -4.04 0.18
N LYS A 197 -21.42 -3.53 0.64
CA LYS A 197 -21.91 -2.19 0.28
C LYS A 197 -20.90 -1.09 0.64
N LEU A 198 -20.07 -1.31 1.67
CA LEU A 198 -19.08 -0.34 2.14
C LEU A 198 -17.93 -0.22 1.16
N ASN A 199 -17.30 -1.33 0.78
CA ASN A 199 -16.22 -1.32 -0.21
C ASN A 199 -16.72 -0.86 -1.58
N THR A 200 -17.96 -1.19 -1.95
CA THR A 200 -18.59 -0.70 -3.18
C THR A 200 -18.74 0.82 -3.20
N VAL A 201 -19.25 1.43 -2.12
CA VAL A 201 -19.39 2.89 -2.02
C VAL A 201 -18.03 3.57 -1.95
N VAL A 202 -17.09 3.06 -1.17
CA VAL A 202 -15.71 3.59 -1.11
C VAL A 202 -15.05 3.52 -2.49
N HIS A 203 -15.17 2.40 -3.19
CA HIS A 203 -14.63 2.21 -4.54
C HIS A 203 -15.24 3.19 -5.55
N LEU A 204 -16.58 3.32 -5.55
CA LEU A 204 -17.28 4.25 -6.43
C LEU A 204 -16.92 5.70 -6.11
N THR A 205 -16.95 6.12 -4.85
CA THR A 205 -16.57 7.48 -4.45
C THR A 205 -15.14 7.81 -4.85
N LEU A 206 -14.18 6.89 -4.65
CA LEU A 206 -12.79 7.10 -5.07
C LEU A 206 -12.63 7.19 -6.59
N CYS A 207 -13.33 6.34 -7.35
CA CYS A 207 -13.30 6.39 -8.81
C CYS A 207 -13.91 7.67 -9.41
N PHE A 208 -14.86 8.32 -8.72
CA PHE A 208 -15.58 9.49 -9.23
C PHE A 208 -15.09 10.84 -8.67
N ASP A 209 -14.30 10.85 -7.60
CA ASP A 209 -13.69 12.07 -7.02
C ASP A 209 -12.39 12.50 -7.71
N GLU A 210 -11.91 11.69 -8.66
CA GLU A 210 -10.68 11.95 -9.40
C GLU A 210 -10.98 12.50 -10.79
N GLY A 211 -10.42 13.69 -11.09
CA GLY A 211 -10.49 14.33 -12.40
C GLY A 211 -11.29 15.63 -12.48
N THR A 212 -12.05 16.02 -11.44
CA THR A 212 -12.95 17.20 -11.50
C THR A 212 -12.39 18.48 -10.88
N GLY A 213 -11.20 18.43 -10.26
CA GLY A 213 -10.57 19.60 -9.63
C GLY A 213 -11.22 20.07 -8.31
N ASN A 214 -12.37 19.51 -7.92
CA ASN A 214 -13.03 19.75 -6.64
C ASN A 214 -12.91 18.50 -5.75
N GLN A 215 -11.76 18.36 -5.07
CA GLN A 215 -11.51 17.29 -4.09
C GLN A 215 -12.48 17.42 -2.92
N VAL A 216 -13.44 16.51 -2.79
CA VAL A 216 -14.43 16.55 -1.69
C VAL A 216 -14.30 15.32 -0.79
N MET A 217 -13.95 14.14 -1.31
CA MET A 217 -13.69 12.91 -0.55
C MET A 217 -12.26 12.43 -0.83
N THR A 218 -11.28 12.99 -0.11
CA THR A 218 -10.04 12.24 0.10
C THR A 218 -10.37 11.23 1.19
N GLY A 219 -10.40 9.93 0.87
CA GLY A 219 -9.98 8.96 1.86
C GLY A 219 -8.68 9.52 2.45
N GLY A 220 -8.62 9.69 3.78
CA GLY A 220 -7.46 10.30 4.46
C GLY A 220 -6.16 9.78 3.81
N PHE A 221 -5.07 10.51 3.74
CA PHE A 221 -4.38 11.16 4.85
C PHE A 221 -3.33 12.05 4.20
N LEU A 222 -3.20 13.32 4.62
CA LEU A 222 -1.96 14.04 4.34
C LEU A 222 -0.96 13.65 5.43
N THR A 223 0.23 13.17 5.06
CA THR A 223 1.29 12.94 6.05
C THR A 223 1.78 14.29 6.59
N ASP A 224 2.30 14.33 7.82
CA ASP A 224 2.94 15.53 8.39
C ASP A 224 4.00 16.11 7.43
N LYS A 225 4.60 15.26 6.59
CA LYS A 225 5.57 15.68 5.58
C LYS A 225 4.94 16.38 4.37
N GLN A 226 3.80 15.89 3.86
CA GLN A 226 3.08 16.51 2.73
C GLN A 226 2.56 17.91 3.08
N ALA A 227 2.11 18.10 4.32
CA ALA A 227 1.74 19.42 4.83
C ALA A 227 2.96 20.34 5.02
N SER A 228 4.18 19.77 5.08
CA SER A 228 5.42 20.51 5.32
C SER A 228 6.12 21.12 4.08
N TYR A 229 5.57 21.00 2.86
CA TYR A 229 6.23 21.50 1.64
C TYR A 229 5.86 22.96 1.29
N GLY A 230 6.87 23.78 0.95
CA GLY A 230 6.71 25.16 0.49
C GLY A 230 6.20 25.31 -0.94
N TRP A 231 5.53 26.42 -1.25
CA TRP A 231 4.87 26.70 -2.56
C TRP A 231 5.77 26.56 -3.80
N MET A 232 7.08 26.78 -3.70
CA MET A 232 8.00 26.65 -4.83
C MET A 232 8.24 25.19 -5.24
N PHE A 233 8.16 24.24 -4.29
CA PHE A 233 8.16 22.80 -4.58
C PHE A 233 6.83 22.35 -5.21
N LYS A 234 5.70 22.97 -4.82
CA LYS A 234 4.39 22.80 -5.50
C LYS A 234 4.39 23.35 -6.94
N LEU A 235 5.20 24.36 -7.24
CA LEU A 235 5.37 24.91 -8.59
C LEU A 235 6.18 24.01 -9.52
N SER A 236 7.17 23.26 -9.02
CA SER A 236 7.84 22.23 -9.83
C SER A 236 6.93 21.05 -10.17
N GLU A 237 5.91 20.78 -9.34
CA GLU A 237 4.82 19.85 -9.69
C GLU A 237 3.86 20.45 -10.72
N TRP A 238 3.59 21.76 -10.64
CA TRP A 238 2.65 22.46 -11.54
C TRP A 238 3.24 22.74 -12.94
N ALA A 239 4.54 23.00 -13.05
CA ALA A 239 5.22 23.32 -14.32
C ALA A 239 5.57 22.08 -15.17
N HIS A 240 5.46 20.88 -14.62
CA HIS A 240 5.62 19.62 -15.35
C HIS A 240 4.36 18.79 -15.19
N PHE A 241 3.34 19.07 -16.02
CA PHE A 241 2.10 18.33 -16.20
C PHE A 241 2.10 16.92 -15.60
N ALA A 242 1.60 16.82 -14.36
CA ALA A 242 1.10 15.59 -13.76
C ALA A 242 -0.38 15.87 -13.47
N SER A 243 -1.25 15.32 -14.31
CA SER A 243 -2.63 15.05 -13.89
C SER A 243 -2.54 14.14 -12.68
N TYR A 244 -2.96 14.65 -11.53
CA TYR A 244 -3.11 13.86 -10.32
C TYR A 244 -4.31 12.92 -10.50
N ASP A 245 -4.06 11.72 -11.04
CA ASP A 245 -4.90 10.52 -10.87
C ASP A 245 -4.45 9.81 -9.59
N VAL A 246 -5.37 9.44 -8.70
CA VAL A 246 -5.07 8.72 -7.44
C VAL A 246 -5.88 7.42 -7.30
N GLY A 247 -6.34 6.83 -8.40
CA GLY A 247 -7.13 5.60 -8.41
C GLY A 247 -6.25 4.46 -8.92
N LEU A 248 -5.94 3.50 -8.05
CA LEU A 248 -5.39 2.15 -8.31
C LEU A 248 -4.59 1.88 -9.60
N ASN A 249 -3.74 2.82 -10.00
CA ASN A 249 -2.64 2.61 -10.94
C ASN A 249 -1.31 3.18 -10.45
N PHE A 250 -1.19 3.62 -9.18
CA PHE A 250 -0.05 4.44 -8.79
C PHE A 250 0.46 4.21 -7.35
N GLY A 251 0.77 2.96 -6.98
CA GLY A 251 2.07 2.71 -6.32
C GLY A 251 3.23 2.90 -7.33
N ALA A 252 2.89 2.78 -8.61
CA ALA A 252 3.80 2.76 -9.73
C ALA A 252 4.23 4.12 -10.28
N SER A 253 3.46 5.20 -10.16
CA SER A 253 3.95 6.51 -10.62
C SER A 253 3.63 7.70 -9.74
N ALA A 254 3.11 7.45 -8.55
CA ALA A 254 3.14 8.45 -7.51
C ALA A 254 4.60 8.84 -7.22
N SER A 255 4.83 10.11 -6.92
CA SER A 255 6.14 10.59 -6.43
C SER A 255 6.45 10.04 -5.03
N HIS A 256 5.44 9.44 -4.39
CA HIS A 256 5.39 9.05 -2.99
C HIS A 256 4.72 7.67 -2.89
N ILE A 257 5.36 6.70 -2.22
CA ILE A 257 4.77 5.38 -1.97
C ILE A 257 4.23 5.36 -0.54
N LEU A 258 2.94 5.05 -0.38
CA LEU A 258 2.31 4.89 0.93
C LEU A 258 2.36 3.44 1.39
N VAL A 259 2.64 3.26 2.67
CA VAL A 259 2.83 1.95 3.31
C VAL A 259 2.12 1.96 4.66
N PHE A 260 1.41 0.89 5.01
CA PHE A 260 0.79 0.74 6.33
C PHE A 260 1.82 0.23 7.35
N ASP A 261 2.24 1.05 8.30
CA ASP A 261 3.08 0.62 9.41
C ASP A 261 2.28 -0.25 10.38
N ARG A 262 2.64 -1.54 10.41
CA ARG A 262 1.95 -2.55 11.21
C ARG A 262 2.12 -2.33 12.71
N LYS A 263 3.23 -1.73 13.15
CA LYS A 263 3.54 -1.50 14.56
C LYS A 263 2.79 -0.29 15.09
N THR A 264 2.83 0.82 14.36
CA THR A 264 2.15 2.06 14.77
C THR A 264 0.69 2.13 14.34
N LYS A 265 0.27 1.21 13.44
CA LYS A 265 -1.06 1.17 12.81
C LYS A 265 -1.38 2.46 12.04
N ARG A 266 -0.37 3.05 11.40
CA ARG A 266 -0.46 4.32 10.67
C ARG A 266 0.02 4.17 9.23
N LEU A 267 -0.51 4.98 8.32
CA LEU A 267 0.05 5.12 6.98
C LEU A 267 1.29 6.02 7.03
N VAL A 268 2.38 5.54 6.45
CA VAL A 268 3.67 6.22 6.37
C VAL A 268 4.15 6.25 4.92
N GLU A 269 4.98 7.24 4.60
CA GLU A 269 5.56 7.39 3.28
C GLU A 269 6.95 6.74 3.21
N GLU A 270 7.19 5.96 2.17
CA GLU A 270 8.54 5.55 1.81
C GLU A 270 9.29 6.72 1.19
N LEU A 271 10.42 7.08 1.81
CA LEU A 271 11.28 8.10 1.25
C LEU A 271 12.08 7.57 0.08
N ILE A 272 12.02 8.29 -1.03
CA ILE A 272 12.77 8.00 -2.24
C ILE A 272 13.48 9.28 -2.68
N ASP A 273 14.74 9.17 -3.08
CA ASP A 273 15.47 10.31 -3.65
C ASP A 273 14.79 10.77 -4.94
N GLY A 274 14.50 12.07 -5.04
CA GLY A 274 13.76 12.63 -6.19
C GLY A 274 14.44 12.40 -7.54
N LYS A 275 15.77 12.30 -7.59
CA LYS A 275 16.51 11.95 -8.83
C LYS A 275 16.24 10.50 -9.23
N ILE A 276 16.15 9.60 -8.24
CA ILE A 276 15.80 8.20 -8.47
C ILE A 276 14.37 8.12 -8.99
N VAL A 277 13.41 8.84 -8.37
CA VAL A 277 12.03 8.94 -8.85
C VAL A 277 11.98 9.38 -10.31
N LEU A 278 12.61 10.52 -10.64
CA LEU A 278 12.64 11.05 -12.02
C LEU A 278 13.25 10.04 -13.01
N SER A 279 14.32 9.36 -12.63
CA SER A 279 14.95 8.34 -13.48
C SER A 279 14.05 7.13 -13.72
N MET A 280 13.36 6.64 -12.67
CA MET A 280 12.42 5.53 -12.78
C MET A 280 11.25 5.89 -13.68
N ARG A 281 10.70 7.11 -13.54
CA ARG A 281 9.63 7.60 -14.43
C ARG A 281 10.07 7.62 -15.90
N ALA A 282 11.27 8.15 -16.17
CA ALA A 282 11.80 8.20 -17.52
C ALA A 282 11.94 6.82 -18.16
N ILE A 283 12.36 5.81 -17.38
CA ILE A 283 12.58 4.45 -17.89
C ILE A 283 11.27 3.67 -18.03
N TYR A 284 10.43 3.66 -16.98
CA TYR A 284 9.32 2.72 -16.85
C TYR A 284 7.96 3.30 -17.23
N GLN A 285 7.81 4.62 -17.34
CA GLN A 285 6.51 5.26 -17.65
C GLN A 285 6.51 6.03 -18.97
N SER A 286 7.68 6.40 -19.50
CA SER A 286 7.73 7.06 -20.80
C SER A 286 7.60 6.04 -21.94
N LYS A 287 6.78 6.37 -22.97
CA LYS A 287 6.62 5.52 -24.17
C LYS A 287 7.96 5.25 -24.88
N ILE A 288 8.91 6.18 -24.78
CA ILE A 288 10.26 6.05 -25.34
C ILE A 288 11.11 5.11 -24.48
N GLY A 289 11.10 5.28 -23.16
CA GLY A 289 11.81 4.42 -22.20
C GLY A 289 11.35 2.96 -22.27
N LEU A 290 10.04 2.73 -22.32
CA LEU A 290 9.45 1.40 -22.51
C LEU A 290 9.91 0.76 -23.83
N ARG A 291 9.98 1.50 -24.94
CA ARG A 291 10.49 0.99 -26.22
C ARG A 291 11.99 0.69 -26.20
N LEU A 292 12.76 1.42 -25.40
CA LEU A 292 14.20 1.18 -25.23
C LEU A 292 14.47 -0.03 -24.34
N MET A 293 13.56 -0.38 -23.42
CA MET A 293 13.71 -1.56 -22.56
C MET A 293 13.81 -2.88 -23.32
N ASP A 294 13.22 -2.97 -24.52
CA ASP A 294 13.29 -4.16 -25.38
C ASP A 294 14.55 -4.20 -26.28
N ARG A 295 15.35 -3.12 -26.34
CA ARG A 295 16.52 -3.00 -27.24
C ARG A 295 17.81 -2.69 -26.49
N GLY A 296 18.31 -3.63 -25.69
CA GLY A 296 19.64 -3.54 -25.09
C GLY A 296 19.72 -2.78 -23.74
N ALA A 297 18.59 -2.27 -23.23
CA ALA A 297 18.58 -1.60 -21.93
C ALA A 297 18.79 -2.57 -20.75
N LYS A 298 18.50 -3.87 -20.93
CA LYS A 298 18.72 -4.88 -19.87
C LYS A 298 20.20 -5.02 -19.56
N GLU A 299 21.03 -5.11 -20.59
CA GLU A 299 22.50 -5.16 -20.50
C GLU A 299 23.07 -3.86 -19.95
N LEU A 300 22.47 -2.71 -20.31
CA LEU A 300 22.84 -1.41 -19.76
C LEU A 300 22.54 -1.33 -18.25
N LEU A 301 21.34 -1.71 -17.82
CA LEU A 301 20.94 -1.71 -16.40
C LEU A 301 21.82 -2.66 -15.59
N GLN A 302 22.15 -3.82 -16.13
CA GLN A 302 23.09 -4.76 -15.53
C GLN A 302 24.49 -4.13 -15.38
N SER A 303 25.02 -3.54 -16.46
CA SER A 303 26.34 -2.89 -16.43
C SER A 303 26.41 -1.72 -15.45
N ILE A 304 25.35 -0.90 -15.37
CA ILE A 304 25.24 0.19 -14.41
C ILE A 304 25.23 -0.37 -12.97
N SER A 305 24.45 -1.42 -12.73
CA SER A 305 24.35 -2.05 -11.40
C SER A 305 25.69 -2.64 -10.96
N GLU A 306 26.41 -3.33 -11.85
CA GLU A 306 27.73 -3.88 -11.55
C GLU A 306 28.79 -2.80 -11.27
N LYS A 307 28.80 -1.72 -12.06
CA LYS A 307 29.70 -0.57 -11.84
C LYS A 307 29.40 0.12 -10.51
N GLN A 308 28.12 0.33 -10.20
CA GLN A 308 27.74 0.93 -8.93
C GLN A 308 28.07 0.02 -7.75
N GLY A 309 27.82 -1.28 -7.86
CA GLY A 309 28.19 -2.25 -6.82
C GLY A 309 29.69 -2.23 -6.52
N LYS A 310 30.53 -2.14 -7.55
CA LYS A 310 31.99 -1.96 -7.39
C LYS A 310 32.33 -0.64 -6.69
N LYS A 311 31.66 0.46 -7.05
CA LYS A 311 31.83 1.76 -6.39
C LYS A 311 31.46 1.68 -4.90
N MET A 312 30.37 1.01 -4.55
CA MET A 312 29.92 0.89 -3.15
C MET A 312 30.80 -0.02 -2.29
N ASN A 313 31.67 -0.81 -2.91
CA ASN A 313 32.76 -1.56 -2.24
C ASN A 313 34.07 -0.76 -2.14
N SER A 314 34.14 0.47 -2.66
CA SER A 314 35.36 1.29 -2.59
C SER A 314 35.44 2.04 -1.26
N LEU A 315 36.65 2.34 -0.79
CA LEU A 315 36.86 3.06 0.47
C LEU A 315 36.30 4.50 0.43
N GLU A 316 36.29 5.10 -0.76
CA GLU A 316 35.76 6.45 -0.96
C GLU A 316 34.25 6.52 -0.70
N SER A 317 33.53 5.41 -0.89
CA SER A 317 32.08 5.34 -0.72
C SER A 317 31.63 5.52 0.73
N ALA A 318 32.51 5.30 1.72
CA ALA A 318 32.20 5.57 3.13
C ALA A 318 31.78 7.03 3.39
N LYS A 319 32.25 7.98 2.56
CA LYS A 319 31.90 9.40 2.63
C LYS A 319 30.42 9.68 2.33
N ASP A 320 29.72 8.75 1.69
CA ASP A 320 28.30 8.87 1.36
C ASP A 320 27.39 8.40 2.52
N ILE A 321 27.93 7.65 3.51
CA ILE A 321 27.16 7.13 4.66
C ILE A 321 26.49 8.26 5.46
N PRO A 322 27.17 9.34 5.89
CA PRO A 322 26.52 10.38 6.70
C PRO A 322 25.38 11.10 5.97
N LYS A 323 25.55 11.32 4.66
CA LYS A 323 24.50 11.94 3.83
C LYS A 323 23.28 11.04 3.69
N PHE A 324 23.52 9.74 3.54
CA PHE A 324 22.46 8.74 3.47
C PHE A 324 21.68 8.64 4.78
N VAL A 325 22.39 8.57 5.91
CA VAL A 325 21.78 8.57 7.25
C VAL A 325 20.97 9.84 7.49
N GLU A 326 21.49 11.02 7.15
CA GLU A 326 20.74 12.27 7.33
C GLU A 326 19.47 12.32 6.47
N PHE A 327 19.54 11.83 5.23
CA PHE A 327 18.37 11.75 4.35
C PHE A 327 17.27 10.83 4.91
N PHE A 328 17.66 9.74 5.57
CA PHE A 328 16.77 8.75 6.18
C PHE A 328 16.70 8.82 7.71
N LYS A 329 17.00 9.96 8.33
CA LYS A 329 17.14 10.08 9.79
C LYS A 329 15.91 9.64 10.58
N ASP A 330 14.72 9.82 10.00
CA ASP A 330 13.44 9.44 10.61
C ASP A 330 13.07 7.97 10.33
N GLN A 331 13.88 7.23 9.55
CA GLN A 331 13.63 5.84 9.12
C GLN A 331 14.77 4.88 9.45
N ILE A 332 15.98 5.38 9.75
CA ILE A 332 17.12 4.57 10.19
C ILE A 332 17.40 4.87 11.66
N ASN A 333 17.11 3.89 12.53
CA ASN A 333 17.47 3.98 13.93
C ASN A 333 18.92 3.53 14.16
N LEU A 334 19.84 4.49 14.26
CA LEU A 334 21.26 4.20 14.54
C LEU A 334 21.50 3.55 15.91
N ALA A 335 20.58 3.72 16.87
CA ALA A 335 20.73 3.11 18.19
C ALA A 335 20.67 1.57 18.14
N GLU A 336 20.01 1.02 17.12
CA GLU A 336 19.87 -0.42 16.90
C GLU A 336 21.07 -1.02 16.16
N VAL A 337 21.91 -0.21 15.51
CA VAL A 337 23.05 -0.69 14.73
C VAL A 337 24.15 -1.20 15.67
N LYS A 338 24.71 -2.37 15.36
CA LYS A 338 25.70 -3.06 16.22
C LYS A 338 26.99 -2.28 16.41
N TYR A 339 27.45 -1.60 15.36
CA TYR A 339 28.72 -0.88 15.32
C TYR A 339 28.51 0.61 15.06
N PRO A 340 29.39 1.49 15.57
CA PRO A 340 29.33 2.93 15.29
C PRO A 340 29.68 3.22 13.81
N LEU A 341 29.32 4.41 13.30
CA LEU A 341 29.45 4.72 11.87
C LEU A 341 30.90 4.69 11.37
N GLU A 342 31.87 5.00 12.24
CA GLU A 342 33.30 5.00 11.92
C GLU A 342 33.86 3.59 11.69
N HIS A 343 33.12 2.55 12.08
CA HIS A 343 33.49 1.16 11.85
C HIS A 343 33.44 0.77 10.36
N PHE A 344 32.49 1.36 9.61
CA PHE A 344 32.21 0.96 8.24
C PHE A 344 33.19 1.65 7.27
N LYS A 345 34.00 0.84 6.59
CA LYS A 345 35.04 1.31 5.65
C LYS A 345 34.51 1.53 4.24
N THR A 346 33.34 0.96 3.93
CA THR A 346 32.67 1.10 2.64
C THR A 346 31.18 1.32 2.86
N PHE A 347 30.51 1.90 1.86
CA PHE A 347 29.05 2.06 1.91
C PHE A 347 28.35 0.70 1.98
N ASN A 348 28.85 -0.31 1.27
CA ASN A 348 28.27 -1.65 1.33
C ASN A 348 28.33 -2.25 2.72
N GLU A 349 29.44 -2.12 3.45
CA GLU A 349 29.54 -2.60 4.84
C GLU A 349 28.47 -1.96 5.75
N PHE A 350 28.18 -0.66 5.56
CA PHE A 350 27.07 0.01 6.26
C PHE A 350 25.70 -0.47 5.76
N PHE A 351 25.53 -0.71 4.47
CA PHE A 351 24.27 -1.17 3.91
C PHE A 351 23.88 -2.55 4.46
N ILE A 352 24.86 -3.46 4.58
CA ILE A 352 24.71 -4.78 5.21
C ILE A 352 24.97 -4.75 6.73
N ARG A 353 24.82 -3.59 7.38
CA ARG A 353 25.03 -3.44 8.82
C ARG A 353 24.31 -4.51 9.63
N GLU A 354 24.98 -5.05 10.64
CA GLU A 354 24.35 -5.90 11.65
C GLU A 354 23.62 -5.03 12.67
N LEU A 355 22.53 -5.57 13.23
CA LEU A 355 21.82 -4.97 14.35
C LEU A 355 22.28 -5.57 15.67
N LYS A 356 22.09 -4.83 16.77
CA LYS A 356 22.37 -5.31 18.12
C LYS A 356 21.47 -6.50 18.46
N PRO A 357 21.94 -7.47 19.26
CA PRO A 357 21.09 -8.52 19.80
C PRO A 357 19.85 -7.91 20.49
N GLY A 358 18.67 -8.46 20.19
CA GLY A 358 17.40 -7.97 20.72
C GLY A 358 16.76 -6.81 19.97
N ALA A 359 17.42 -6.22 18.95
CA ALA A 359 16.80 -5.18 18.12
C ALA A 359 15.62 -5.69 17.28
N ARG A 360 15.60 -6.99 16.97
CA ARG A 360 14.52 -7.69 16.27
C ARG A 360 14.06 -8.89 17.10
N PRO A 361 13.22 -8.69 18.12
CA PRO A 361 12.73 -9.79 18.95
C PRO A 361 11.78 -10.68 18.13
N ILE A 362 11.94 -11.99 18.25
CA ILE A 362 11.06 -12.97 17.60
C ILE A 362 9.79 -13.11 18.44
N SER A 363 8.63 -12.77 17.87
CA SER A 363 7.37 -12.61 18.60
C SER A 363 6.96 -13.85 19.41
N VAL A 364 7.19 -15.05 18.86
CA VAL A 364 6.82 -16.32 19.51
C VAL A 364 7.87 -17.40 19.26
N MET A 365 9.06 -17.27 19.85
CA MET A 365 10.21 -18.15 19.58
C MET A 365 9.92 -19.65 19.75
N GLU A 366 9.14 -20.02 20.78
CA GLU A 366 8.89 -21.43 21.15
C GLU A 366 7.84 -22.14 20.28
N ARG A 367 7.18 -21.45 19.34
CA ARG A 367 6.10 -22.00 18.52
C ARG A 367 6.49 -22.13 17.06
N ASP A 368 7.09 -23.25 16.67
CA ASP A 368 7.51 -23.47 15.28
C ASP A 368 6.35 -23.50 14.28
N ASP A 369 5.12 -23.70 14.74
CA ASP A 369 3.89 -23.60 13.94
C ASP A 369 3.47 -22.16 13.60
N ILE A 370 4.25 -21.14 14.01
CA ILE A 370 4.07 -19.74 13.63
C ILE A 370 5.24 -19.26 12.78
N ALA A 371 4.95 -18.91 11.54
CA ALA A 371 5.89 -18.26 10.63
C ALA A 371 6.06 -16.78 10.99
N ILE A 372 7.24 -16.24 10.70
CA ILE A 372 7.58 -14.83 10.95
C ILE A 372 7.94 -14.10 9.66
N CYS A 373 7.90 -12.77 9.71
CA CYS A 373 8.45 -11.92 8.68
C CYS A 373 9.97 -12.12 8.58
N ALA A 374 10.46 -12.42 7.38
CA ALA A 374 11.86 -12.76 7.12
C ALA A 374 12.78 -11.54 6.94
N ALA A 375 12.21 -10.36 6.69
CA ALA A 375 12.97 -9.14 6.38
C ALA A 375 12.24 -7.89 6.88
N ASP A 376 13.00 -6.86 7.23
CA ASP A 376 12.49 -5.50 7.35
C ASP A 376 12.11 -5.01 5.97
N SER A 377 10.81 -4.77 5.74
CA SER A 377 10.32 -4.61 4.38
C SER A 377 8.90 -4.04 4.30
N ARG A 378 8.52 -3.70 3.07
CA ARG A 378 7.15 -3.48 2.63
C ARG A 378 6.58 -4.81 2.14
N LEU A 379 5.67 -5.38 2.90
CA LEU A 379 5.13 -6.73 2.70
C LEU A 379 3.79 -6.71 1.97
N THR A 380 3.64 -7.60 1.00
CA THR A 380 2.34 -8.04 0.48
C THR A 380 2.21 -9.56 0.54
N ALA A 381 0.99 -10.05 0.70
CA ALA A 381 0.69 -11.47 0.78
C ALA A 381 -0.57 -11.81 -0.02
N PHE A 382 -0.52 -12.94 -0.72
CA PHE A 382 -1.59 -13.41 -1.59
C PHE A 382 -1.82 -14.89 -1.34
N LYS A 383 -3.08 -15.31 -1.18
CA LYS A 383 -3.43 -16.72 -0.95
C LYS A 383 -3.12 -17.58 -2.16
N SER A 384 -3.15 -16.98 -3.35
CA SER A 384 -2.83 -17.63 -4.62
C SER A 384 -2.04 -16.73 -5.56
N VAL A 385 -1.47 -17.34 -6.60
CA VAL A 385 -0.84 -16.64 -7.73
C VAL A 385 -1.86 -15.75 -8.46
N GLN A 386 -3.10 -16.20 -8.62
CA GLN A 386 -4.13 -15.43 -9.32
C GLN A 386 -4.46 -14.14 -8.56
N ASP A 387 -4.54 -14.20 -7.23
CA ASP A 387 -4.71 -13.01 -6.41
C ASP A 387 -3.51 -12.07 -6.58
N SER A 388 -2.29 -12.59 -6.59
CA SER A 388 -1.09 -11.77 -6.79
C SER A 388 -1.08 -11.06 -8.15
N LEU A 389 -1.53 -11.72 -9.22
CA LEU A 389 -1.65 -11.14 -10.56
C LEU A 389 -2.75 -10.08 -10.61
N ARG A 390 -3.87 -10.33 -9.90
CA ARG A 390 -4.98 -9.40 -9.81
C ARG A 390 -4.60 -8.13 -9.06
N PHE A 391 -3.94 -8.23 -7.91
CA PHE A 391 -3.76 -7.10 -7.00
C PHE A 391 -2.39 -6.43 -7.08
N TRP A 392 -1.35 -7.10 -7.60
CA TRP A 392 0.02 -6.59 -7.48
C TRP A 392 0.88 -6.80 -8.73
N ILE A 393 1.11 -8.05 -9.13
CA ILE A 393 2.05 -8.41 -10.18
C ILE A 393 1.36 -8.27 -11.54
N LYS A 394 1.55 -7.14 -12.21
CA LYS A 394 0.90 -6.89 -13.52
C LYS A 394 1.69 -7.42 -14.71
N GLY A 395 2.92 -7.87 -14.50
CA GLY A 395 3.75 -8.48 -15.54
C GLY A 395 3.10 -9.72 -16.15
N ARG A 396 2.96 -9.75 -17.48
CA ARG A 396 2.17 -10.76 -18.22
C ARG A 396 2.72 -12.19 -18.18
N LYS A 397 3.96 -12.42 -17.73
CA LYS A 397 4.62 -13.74 -17.73
C LYS A 397 4.86 -14.32 -16.33
N PHE A 398 4.32 -13.71 -15.28
CA PHE A 398 4.54 -14.22 -13.94
C PHE A 398 3.88 -15.59 -13.74
N SER A 399 4.65 -16.55 -13.21
CA SER A 399 4.21 -17.90 -12.85
C SER A 399 5.14 -18.48 -11.79
N ILE A 400 4.67 -19.44 -11.00
CA ILE A 400 5.52 -20.11 -9.99
C ILE A 400 6.68 -20.85 -10.64
N GLN A 401 6.46 -21.58 -11.74
CA GLN A 401 7.56 -22.20 -12.48
C GLN A 401 8.56 -21.17 -12.98
N GLY A 402 8.08 -20.06 -13.53
CA GLY A 402 8.92 -18.95 -13.99
C GLY A 402 9.68 -18.28 -12.86
N LEU A 403 9.16 -18.27 -11.63
CA LEU A 403 9.81 -17.75 -10.43
C LEU A 403 10.84 -18.74 -9.87
N LEU A 404 10.52 -20.02 -9.76
CA LEU A 404 11.41 -21.02 -9.16
C LEU A 404 12.52 -21.50 -10.11
N GLY A 405 12.40 -21.23 -11.41
CA GLY A 405 13.32 -21.75 -12.42
C GLY A 405 13.04 -23.21 -12.76
N ASN A 406 13.72 -23.76 -13.76
CA ASN A 406 13.37 -25.06 -14.34
C ASN A 406 13.86 -26.27 -13.53
N GLU A 407 14.79 -26.05 -12.60
CA GLU A 407 15.41 -27.12 -11.80
C GLU A 407 14.56 -27.54 -10.60
N ILE A 408 13.61 -26.69 -10.19
CA ILE A 408 12.71 -26.96 -9.06
C ILE A 408 11.36 -27.43 -9.60
N CYS A 409 10.88 -28.53 -9.03
CA CYS A 409 9.54 -29.04 -9.32
C CYS A 409 8.48 -28.09 -8.74
N SER A 410 7.92 -27.23 -9.59
CA SER A 410 6.93 -26.23 -9.15
C SER A 410 5.59 -26.83 -8.73
N SER A 411 5.33 -28.11 -9.04
CA SER A 411 4.05 -28.76 -8.72
C SER A 411 3.73 -28.75 -7.22
N THR A 412 4.74 -28.83 -6.36
CA THR A 412 4.59 -28.70 -4.90
C THR A 412 4.05 -27.33 -4.49
N PHE A 413 4.37 -26.29 -5.25
CA PHE A 413 4.04 -24.89 -4.95
C PHE A 413 2.91 -24.33 -5.83
N LEU A 414 2.27 -25.18 -6.64
CA LEU A 414 1.17 -24.77 -7.50
C LEU A 414 -0.01 -24.30 -6.63
N ASP A 415 -0.57 -23.14 -6.96
CA ASP A 415 -1.59 -22.45 -6.14
C ASP A 415 -1.17 -22.18 -4.69
N GLY A 416 0.15 -22.12 -4.43
CA GLY A 416 0.71 -21.80 -3.14
C GLY A 416 0.45 -20.36 -2.70
N THR A 417 0.59 -20.13 -1.39
CA THR A 417 0.53 -18.78 -0.80
C THR A 417 1.83 -18.03 -1.07
N LEU A 418 1.72 -16.82 -1.60
CA LEU A 418 2.84 -15.98 -2.04
C LEU A 418 3.02 -14.79 -1.09
N ILE A 419 4.22 -14.66 -0.51
CA ILE A 419 4.58 -13.53 0.36
C ILE A 419 5.74 -12.78 -0.26
N ILE A 420 5.59 -11.47 -0.45
CA ILE A 420 6.56 -10.63 -1.13
C ILE A 420 7.04 -9.58 -0.13
N PHE A 421 8.33 -9.61 0.19
CA PHE A 421 9.02 -8.66 1.05
C PHE A 421 9.87 -7.73 0.19
N ARG A 422 9.41 -6.50 -0.05
CA ARG A 422 10.19 -5.49 -0.78
C ARG A 422 11.03 -4.66 0.18
N LEU A 423 12.34 -4.73 0.06
CA LEU A 423 13.28 -3.98 0.89
C LEU A 423 13.64 -2.67 0.19
N ALA A 424 13.31 -1.55 0.81
CA ALA A 424 13.69 -0.21 0.37
C ALA A 424 15.09 0.13 0.90
N PRO A 425 15.86 1.05 0.26
CA PRO A 425 17.26 1.29 0.60
C PRO A 425 17.57 1.58 2.08
N GLN A 426 16.64 2.19 2.80
CA GLN A 426 16.76 2.54 4.21
C GLN A 426 16.64 1.33 5.15
N ASP A 427 16.09 0.22 4.67
CA ASP A 427 15.77 -0.94 5.49
C ASP A 427 17.05 -1.67 5.96
N TYR A 428 16.84 -2.63 6.84
CA TYR A 428 17.85 -3.61 7.19
C TYR A 428 17.87 -4.71 6.12
N HIS A 429 18.98 -4.79 5.37
CA HIS A 429 19.09 -5.62 4.15
C HIS A 429 19.61 -7.04 4.38
N ARG A 430 19.57 -7.54 5.62
CA ARG A 430 19.77 -8.95 5.91
C ARG A 430 18.41 -9.62 6.09
N PHE A 431 18.31 -10.85 5.60
CA PHE A 431 17.09 -11.64 5.64
C PHE A 431 17.32 -12.92 6.44
N HIS A 432 16.23 -13.38 7.06
CA HIS A 432 16.23 -14.40 8.10
C HIS A 432 15.31 -15.55 7.71
N PHE A 433 15.47 -16.69 8.38
CA PHE A 433 14.56 -17.82 8.24
C PHE A 433 13.13 -17.41 8.66
N PRO A 434 12.11 -17.50 7.76
CA PRO A 434 10.72 -17.24 8.14
C PRO A 434 10.14 -18.36 9.02
N VAL A 435 10.71 -19.56 8.93
CA VAL A 435 10.25 -20.81 9.56
C VAL A 435 11.45 -21.67 9.94
N THR A 436 11.31 -22.51 10.95
CA THR A 436 12.33 -23.49 11.36
C THR A 436 12.36 -24.64 10.35
N GLY A 437 13.54 -25.03 9.88
CA GLY A 437 13.66 -26.07 8.86
C GLY A 437 15.08 -26.32 8.37
N THR A 438 15.19 -27.25 7.42
CA THR A 438 16.47 -27.66 6.81
C THR A 438 16.49 -27.25 5.34
N ILE A 439 17.58 -26.65 4.90
CA ILE A 439 17.76 -26.26 3.50
C ILE A 439 18.02 -27.52 2.66
N GLU A 440 17.16 -27.79 1.68
CA GLU A 440 17.31 -28.95 0.78
C GLU A 440 18.19 -28.62 -0.43
N GLN A 441 18.05 -27.43 -1.00
CA GLN A 441 18.67 -27.09 -2.28
C GLN A 441 18.77 -25.58 -2.48
N PHE A 442 19.82 -25.13 -3.17
CA PHE A 442 19.93 -23.81 -3.78
C PHE A 442 19.94 -23.88 -5.31
N VAL A 443 19.19 -22.99 -5.96
CA VAL A 443 19.18 -22.84 -7.42
C VAL A 443 19.45 -21.39 -7.79
N ASN A 444 20.54 -21.17 -8.52
CA ASN A 444 20.89 -19.86 -9.05
C ASN A 444 20.18 -19.65 -10.40
N VAL A 445 19.31 -18.66 -10.48
CA VAL A 445 18.63 -18.31 -11.73
C VAL A 445 19.21 -16.99 -12.27
N PRO A 446 19.95 -17.02 -13.40
CA PRO A 446 20.46 -15.82 -14.02
C PRO A 446 19.32 -14.97 -14.58
N GLY A 447 19.54 -13.66 -14.67
CA GLY A 447 18.52 -12.74 -15.15
C GLY A 447 19.02 -11.30 -15.19
N CYS A 448 18.13 -10.39 -15.59
CA CYS A 448 18.39 -8.96 -15.57
C CYS A 448 18.21 -8.38 -14.16
N LEU A 449 18.24 -7.05 -14.04
CA LEU A 449 18.12 -6.34 -12.76
C LEU A 449 17.14 -5.17 -12.91
N TYR A 450 15.87 -5.47 -13.20
CA TYR A 450 14.79 -4.48 -13.12
C TYR A 450 14.62 -3.99 -11.69
N THR A 451 14.09 -2.78 -11.52
CA THR A 451 13.74 -2.29 -10.18
C THR A 451 12.57 -3.10 -9.63
N VAL A 452 12.57 -3.32 -8.33
CA VAL A 452 11.45 -3.94 -7.60
C VAL A 452 10.49 -2.91 -7.04
N ASN A 453 10.75 -1.62 -7.30
CA ASN A 453 9.81 -0.56 -6.98
C ASN A 453 8.46 -0.87 -7.67
N PRO A 454 7.31 -0.59 -7.01
CA PRO A 454 5.98 -0.84 -7.56
C PRO A 454 5.79 -0.30 -8.99
N VAL A 455 6.53 0.75 -9.39
CA VAL A 455 6.58 1.27 -10.78
C VAL A 455 6.80 0.20 -11.83
N ALA A 456 7.70 -0.74 -11.54
CA ALA A 456 8.04 -1.80 -12.47
C ALA A 456 7.22 -3.06 -12.20
N VAL A 457 6.91 -3.36 -10.92
CA VAL A 457 6.14 -4.57 -10.55
C VAL A 457 4.70 -4.48 -11.05
N ASN A 458 4.09 -3.29 -10.99
CA ASN A 458 2.74 -3.06 -11.51
C ASN A 458 2.74 -2.66 -13.00
N SER A 459 3.87 -2.79 -13.70
CA SER A 459 3.93 -2.56 -15.14
C SER A 459 3.70 -3.86 -15.91
N GLU A 460 2.78 -3.83 -16.88
CA GLU A 460 2.54 -4.99 -17.76
C GLU A 460 3.74 -5.36 -18.65
N TYR A 461 4.67 -4.43 -18.81
CA TYR A 461 5.83 -4.57 -19.70
C TYR A 461 7.03 -5.22 -19.01
N CYS A 462 7.04 -5.29 -17.67
CA CYS A 462 8.18 -5.77 -16.90
C CYS A 462 7.80 -7.01 -16.08
N ASN A 463 8.42 -8.16 -16.38
CA ASN A 463 8.23 -9.38 -15.60
C ASN A 463 9.28 -9.46 -14.49
N VAL A 464 9.26 -8.49 -13.56
CA VAL A 464 10.34 -8.23 -12.58
C VAL A 464 10.79 -9.50 -11.85
N PHE A 465 9.86 -10.24 -11.25
CA PHE A 465 10.21 -11.38 -10.38
C PHE A 465 10.65 -12.64 -11.14
N THR A 466 10.29 -12.80 -12.41
CA THR A 466 10.69 -13.98 -13.22
C THR A 466 11.89 -13.71 -14.11
N GLU A 467 12.13 -12.46 -14.50
CA GLU A 467 13.27 -12.08 -15.34
C GLU A 467 14.49 -11.60 -14.55
N ASN A 468 14.31 -11.16 -13.30
CA ASN A 468 15.46 -10.75 -12.50
C ASN A 468 16.32 -11.94 -12.06
N LYS A 469 17.63 -11.66 -11.95
CA LYS A 469 18.60 -12.54 -11.29
C LYS A 469 18.15 -12.81 -9.86
N ARG A 470 18.17 -14.08 -9.47
CA ARG A 470 17.71 -14.52 -8.15
C ARG A 470 18.32 -15.85 -7.76
N VAL A 471 18.21 -16.17 -6.48
CA VAL A 471 18.61 -17.46 -5.91
C VAL A 471 17.41 -18.02 -5.16
N VAL A 472 17.06 -19.25 -5.48
CA VAL A 472 15.96 -19.99 -4.84
C VAL A 472 16.55 -20.96 -3.84
N SER A 473 16.00 -21.01 -2.63
CA SER A 473 16.30 -21.99 -1.60
C SER A 473 15.03 -22.75 -1.24
N ILE A 474 15.09 -24.08 -1.20
CA ILE A 474 13.96 -24.89 -0.72
C ILE A 474 14.24 -25.29 0.73
N ILE A 475 13.31 -24.96 1.62
CA ILE A 475 13.39 -25.25 3.05
C ILE A 475 12.35 -26.30 3.39
N SER A 476 12.79 -27.46 3.90
CA SER A 476 11.92 -28.50 4.44
C SER A 476 11.58 -28.19 5.89
N THR A 477 10.30 -28.21 6.24
CA THR A 477 9.80 -27.82 7.56
C THR A 477 8.86 -28.88 8.12
N ALA A 478 8.75 -28.92 9.45
CA ALA A 478 7.82 -29.84 10.12
C ALA A 478 6.35 -29.40 9.96
N ASP A 479 6.07 -28.10 10.13
CA ASP A 479 4.70 -27.59 10.22
C ASP A 479 4.14 -27.05 8.89
N PHE A 480 5.00 -26.61 7.96
CA PHE A 480 4.59 -25.95 6.71
C PHE A 480 4.90 -26.75 5.44
N GLY A 481 5.37 -28.00 5.56
CA GLY A 481 5.85 -28.76 4.41
C GLY A 481 7.10 -28.10 3.82
N LYS A 482 7.14 -27.89 2.50
CA LYS A 482 8.22 -27.14 1.85
C LYS A 482 7.88 -25.66 1.72
N VAL A 483 8.89 -24.83 1.92
CA VAL A 483 8.83 -23.39 1.67
C VAL A 483 9.92 -23.02 0.67
N ALA A 484 9.54 -22.42 -0.46
CA ALA A 484 10.50 -21.85 -1.40
C ALA A 484 10.83 -20.42 -0.98
N PHE A 485 12.07 -20.16 -0.61
CA PHE A 485 12.61 -18.85 -0.29
C PHE A 485 13.40 -18.31 -1.49
N VAL A 486 12.93 -17.23 -2.10
CA VAL A 486 13.51 -16.68 -3.33
C VAL A 486 14.08 -15.30 -3.04
N ALA A 487 15.40 -15.17 -3.03
CA ALA A 487 16.08 -13.88 -2.92
C ALA A 487 16.29 -13.30 -4.33
N ILE A 488 15.72 -12.12 -4.60
CA ILE A 488 15.69 -11.49 -5.92
C ILE A 488 16.49 -10.18 -5.89
N GLY A 489 17.47 -10.08 -6.77
CA GLY A 489 18.22 -8.84 -6.99
C GLY A 489 17.40 -7.85 -7.82
N ALA A 490 17.64 -6.55 -7.64
CA ALA A 490 17.04 -5.49 -8.45
C ALA A 490 18.11 -4.54 -8.97
N THR A 491 17.68 -3.48 -9.66
CA THR A 491 18.60 -2.41 -10.12
C THR A 491 19.47 -1.93 -8.97
N MET A 492 20.78 -1.80 -9.23
CA MET A 492 21.84 -1.51 -8.28
C MET A 492 22.25 -2.67 -7.35
N VAL A 493 21.40 -3.69 -7.10
CA VAL A 493 21.73 -4.89 -6.31
C VAL A 493 22.19 -6.03 -7.20
N GLY A 494 23.50 -6.21 -7.28
CA GLY A 494 24.09 -7.36 -7.99
C GLY A 494 24.31 -8.60 -7.13
N SER A 495 24.42 -8.42 -5.80
CA SER A 495 24.98 -9.44 -4.89
C SER A 495 23.95 -9.92 -3.87
N ILE A 496 23.67 -11.21 -3.95
CA ILE A 496 22.84 -11.97 -3.03
C ILE A 496 23.79 -12.96 -2.36
N THR A 497 23.90 -12.90 -1.03
CA THR A 497 24.79 -13.79 -0.28
C THR A 497 23.98 -14.58 0.73
N PHE A 498 24.07 -15.91 0.68
CA PHE A 498 23.57 -16.79 1.72
C PHE A 498 24.68 -17.15 2.68
N LEU A 499 24.35 -17.28 3.95
CA LEU A 499 25.28 -17.64 5.04
C LEU A 499 25.18 -19.11 5.46
N LYS A 500 24.29 -19.86 4.80
CA LYS A 500 24.00 -21.26 5.05
C LYS A 500 24.21 -22.08 3.78
N GLU A 501 24.49 -23.35 3.95
CA GLU A 501 24.72 -24.31 2.87
C GLU A 501 23.58 -25.34 2.79
N GLU A 502 23.55 -26.13 1.71
CA GLU A 502 22.59 -27.23 1.58
C GLU A 502 22.81 -28.25 2.71
N GLY A 503 21.73 -28.69 3.34
CA GLY A 503 21.75 -29.58 4.50
C GLY A 503 21.79 -28.87 5.85
N ASP A 504 22.06 -27.56 5.90
CA ASP A 504 22.03 -26.81 7.15
C ASP A 504 20.60 -26.72 7.72
N HIS A 505 20.50 -26.90 9.03
CA HIS A 505 19.28 -26.64 9.79
C HIS A 505 19.32 -25.22 10.40
N GLY A 506 18.23 -24.47 10.25
CA GLY A 506 18.06 -23.14 10.81
C GLY A 506 16.77 -23.01 11.61
N LYS A 507 16.82 -22.28 12.71
CA LYS A 507 15.62 -21.88 13.46
C LYS A 507 15.02 -20.63 12.84
N LYS A 508 13.71 -20.47 12.95
CA LYS A 508 13.05 -19.21 12.56
C LYS A 508 13.71 -18.02 13.26
N GLY A 509 13.97 -16.96 12.51
CA GLY A 509 14.68 -15.78 12.99
C GLY A 509 16.21 -15.87 12.92
N ASP A 510 16.80 -17.04 12.66
CA ASP A 510 18.23 -17.14 12.35
C ASP A 510 18.53 -16.38 11.05
N GLU A 511 19.72 -15.79 10.96
CA GLU A 511 20.14 -15.10 9.74
C GLU A 511 20.40 -16.12 8.62
N LEU A 512 19.79 -15.88 7.46
CA LEU A 512 19.90 -16.73 6.28
C LEU A 512 20.83 -16.10 5.22
N GLY A 513 20.84 -14.78 5.11
CA GLY A 513 21.69 -14.08 4.14
C GLY A 513 21.43 -12.58 4.08
N TYR A 514 21.99 -11.93 3.06
CA TYR A 514 21.84 -10.48 2.87
C TYR A 514 21.99 -10.03 1.41
N PHE A 515 21.52 -8.82 1.15
CA PHE A 515 21.72 -8.10 -0.11
C PHE A 515 22.74 -6.97 0.07
N SER A 516 23.72 -6.87 -0.83
CA SER A 516 24.55 -5.65 -0.92
C SER A 516 23.78 -4.52 -1.64
N PHE A 517 24.31 -3.29 -1.60
CA PHE A 517 23.62 -2.03 -1.97
C PHE A 517 22.63 -2.09 -3.14
N GLY A 518 21.42 -1.57 -2.91
CA GLY A 518 20.37 -1.25 -3.90
C GLY A 518 18.96 -1.76 -3.52
N GLY A 519 18.01 -1.81 -4.47
CA GLY A 519 16.68 -2.41 -4.24
C GLY A 519 16.70 -3.94 -4.23
N SER A 520 15.95 -4.58 -3.33
CA SER A 520 15.91 -6.04 -3.24
C SER A 520 14.53 -6.57 -2.85
N THR A 521 14.28 -7.83 -3.12
CA THR A 521 13.02 -8.48 -2.75
C THR A 521 13.28 -9.91 -2.32
N VAL A 522 12.59 -10.34 -1.27
CA VAL A 522 12.45 -11.76 -0.92
C VAL A 522 11.04 -12.18 -1.25
N ILE A 523 10.87 -13.34 -1.88
CA ILE A 523 9.58 -13.97 -2.06
C ILE A 523 9.59 -15.32 -1.36
N CYS A 524 8.62 -15.56 -0.48
CA CYS A 524 8.35 -16.88 0.07
C CYS A 524 7.12 -17.48 -0.62
N VAL A 525 7.24 -18.72 -1.08
CA VAL A 525 6.11 -19.51 -1.58
C VAL A 525 5.90 -20.68 -0.63
N PHE A 526 4.75 -20.69 0.03
CA PHE A 526 4.30 -21.80 0.85
C PHE A 526 3.46 -22.75 0.00
N GLU A 527 3.48 -24.05 0.31
CA GLU A 527 2.53 -25.01 -0.26
C GLU A 527 1.08 -24.52 -0.10
N LYS A 528 0.20 -24.98 -0.98
CA LYS A 528 -1.23 -24.61 -0.93
C LYS A 528 -1.84 -25.01 0.41
N ASP A 529 -2.60 -24.08 1.01
CA ASP A 529 -3.39 -24.31 2.22
C ASP A 529 -2.60 -24.76 3.46
N VAL A 530 -1.27 -24.54 3.51
CA VAL A 530 -0.45 -24.89 4.70
C VAL A 530 -0.30 -23.76 5.71
N ILE A 531 -0.56 -22.52 5.31
CA ILE A 531 -0.43 -21.34 6.16
C ILE A 531 -1.70 -20.48 6.13
N GLU A 532 -2.08 -19.97 7.29
CA GLU A 532 -3.09 -18.94 7.47
C GLU A 532 -2.38 -17.63 7.82
N ILE A 533 -2.34 -16.70 6.86
CA ILE A 533 -1.69 -15.40 7.00
C ILE A 533 -2.53 -14.48 7.88
N ASP A 534 -1.87 -13.67 8.70
CA ASP A 534 -2.52 -12.68 9.56
C ASP A 534 -3.46 -11.77 8.74
N GLU A 535 -4.68 -11.56 9.25
CA GLU A 535 -5.77 -10.91 8.49
C GLU A 535 -5.45 -9.48 8.06
N ASP A 536 -4.72 -8.71 8.87
CA ASP A 536 -4.35 -7.33 8.56
C ASP A 536 -3.42 -7.24 7.33
N ILE A 537 -2.49 -8.18 7.20
CA ILE A 537 -1.61 -8.29 6.04
C ILE A 537 -2.42 -8.59 4.77
N LEU A 538 -3.34 -9.56 4.82
CA LEU A 538 -4.18 -9.93 3.68
C LEU A 538 -5.11 -8.78 3.27
N ALA A 539 -5.75 -8.13 4.24
CA ALA A 539 -6.64 -7.00 4.01
C ALA A 539 -5.92 -5.79 3.38
N ASN A 540 -4.67 -5.53 3.77
CA ASN A 540 -3.83 -4.51 3.14
C ASN A 540 -3.46 -4.90 1.70
N SER A 541 -3.04 -6.16 1.51
CA SER A 541 -2.60 -6.66 0.20
C SER A 541 -3.72 -6.68 -0.84
N ALA A 542 -4.95 -7.02 -0.43
CA ALA A 542 -6.14 -6.97 -1.29
C ALA A 542 -6.49 -5.54 -1.76
N ARG A 543 -6.00 -4.52 -1.05
CA ARG A 543 -6.14 -3.10 -1.41
C ARG A 543 -4.90 -2.54 -2.12
N SER A 544 -3.99 -3.41 -2.56
CA SER A 544 -2.69 -3.04 -3.14
C SER A 544 -1.88 -2.10 -2.24
N LEU A 545 -2.01 -2.26 -0.92
CA LEU A 545 -1.32 -1.48 0.09
C LEU A 545 -0.28 -2.37 0.77
N GLU A 546 0.98 -1.94 0.70
CA GLU A 546 2.06 -2.64 1.39
C GLU A 546 2.00 -2.44 2.90
N THR A 547 2.41 -3.45 3.65
CA THR A 547 2.50 -3.42 5.11
C THR A 547 3.97 -3.32 5.53
N LEU A 548 4.37 -2.25 6.21
CA LEU A 548 5.72 -2.12 6.78
C LEU A 548 5.84 -3.08 7.96
N VAL A 549 6.78 -4.01 7.85
CA VAL A 549 7.05 -5.04 8.85
C VAL A 549 8.54 -5.09 9.17
N SER A 550 8.86 -5.68 10.32
CA SER A 550 10.23 -5.98 10.73
C SER A 550 10.44 -7.47 10.93
N VAL A 551 11.70 -7.92 10.80
CA VAL A 551 12.10 -9.29 11.14
C VAL A 551 11.56 -9.68 12.51
N GLY A 552 10.97 -10.87 12.62
CA GLY A 552 10.47 -11.41 13.88
C GLY A 552 8.99 -11.13 14.19
N MET A 553 8.34 -10.22 13.46
CA MET A 553 6.87 -10.06 13.53
C MET A 553 6.17 -11.32 13.01
N THR A 554 4.99 -11.65 13.55
CA THR A 554 4.20 -12.78 13.07
C THR A 554 3.82 -12.61 11.60
N LEU A 555 3.81 -13.69 10.84
CA LEU A 555 3.37 -13.69 9.44
C LEU A 555 2.06 -14.45 9.29
N GLY A 556 1.98 -15.60 9.93
CA GLY A 556 0.82 -16.49 9.88
C GLY A 556 1.07 -17.78 10.66
N VAL A 557 0.03 -18.58 10.78
CA VAL A 557 0.01 -19.83 11.56
C VAL A 557 -0.14 -21.02 10.62
N ALA A 558 0.52 -22.12 10.93
CA ALA A 558 0.38 -23.37 10.17
C ALA A 558 -1.05 -23.90 10.26
N LYS A 559 -1.63 -24.24 9.12
CA LYS A 559 -2.86 -25.02 9.05
C LYS A 559 -2.50 -26.47 9.26
N LYS A 560 -2.82 -27.03 10.43
CA LYS A 560 -2.59 -28.46 10.72
C LYS A 560 -3.18 -29.29 9.58
N LYS A 561 -2.36 -30.09 8.90
CA LYS A 561 -2.85 -31.17 8.02
C LYS A 561 -3.81 -32.00 8.86
N ARG A 562 -5.11 -31.98 8.55
CA ARG A 562 -6.01 -33.04 9.00
C ARG A 562 -5.43 -34.31 8.40
N SER A 563 -4.78 -35.13 9.22
CA SER A 563 -4.41 -36.47 8.83
C SER A 563 -5.69 -37.22 8.48
N GLU A 564 -5.94 -37.41 7.20
CA GLU A 564 -6.82 -38.49 6.75
C GLU A 564 -6.22 -39.80 7.25
N GLY A 565 -6.92 -40.45 8.18
CA GLY A 565 -6.63 -41.83 8.58
C GLY A 565 -5.88 -42.02 9.89
N ILE A 566 -6.46 -41.61 11.02
CA ILE A 566 -6.51 -42.47 12.22
C ILE A 566 -7.90 -42.28 12.84
N SER A 567 -8.76 -43.29 12.66
CA SER A 567 -9.92 -43.51 13.53
C SER A 567 -9.39 -43.54 14.96
N ARG A 568 -9.61 -42.49 15.74
CA ARG A 568 -9.37 -42.55 17.18
C ARG A 568 -10.48 -43.39 17.76
N ASP A 569 -10.12 -44.60 18.15
CA ASP A 569 -10.93 -45.48 18.98
C ASP A 569 -11.45 -44.69 20.19
N LEU A 570 -12.76 -44.43 20.16
CA LEU A 570 -13.52 -43.81 21.24
C LEU A 570 -14.15 -44.87 22.15
N GLU A 571 -13.60 -46.08 22.20
CA GLU A 571 -14.20 -47.21 22.96
C GLU A 571 -13.54 -47.52 24.32
N ASP A 572 -12.43 -46.91 24.72
CA ASP A 572 -11.74 -47.27 25.97
C ASP A 572 -11.75 -46.19 27.08
N CYS A 573 -12.86 -45.47 27.24
CA CYS A 573 -13.15 -44.76 28.50
C CYS A 573 -14.13 -45.57 29.35
N LYS A 574 -13.64 -46.59 30.04
CA LYS A 574 -14.35 -47.16 31.20
C LYS A 574 -14.16 -46.23 32.39
N LEU A 575 -15.26 -45.72 32.92
CA LEU A 575 -15.34 -45.12 34.24
C LEU A 575 -15.18 -46.25 35.26
N GLU A 576 -14.18 -46.18 36.11
CA GLU A 576 -14.12 -46.98 37.35
C GLU A 576 -14.84 -46.21 38.46
N ASP A 577 -15.77 -46.92 39.12
CA ASP A 577 -16.61 -46.50 40.25
C ASP A 577 -15.82 -46.35 41.57
#